data_AF-A0A6V8ES27-F1
#
_entry.id   AF-A0A6V8ES27-F1
#
_cell.length_a   1.000
_cell.length_b   1.000
_cell.length_c   1.000
_cell.angle_alpha   90.00
_cell.angle_beta   90.00
_cell.angle_gamma   90.00
#
_symmetry.space_group_name_H-M   'P 1'
#
loop_
_entity.id
_entity.type
_entity.pdbx_description
1 polymer ?
#
loop_
_entity_poly.entity_id
_entity_poly.type
_entity_poly.pdbx_seq_one_letter_code
_entity_poly.pdbx_strand_id
1 'polypeptide(L)'
;PSRFSELYTGGNWFRAGMLFLFTWLAASVAMINPPMGDIASPEVPEGLGIAANDDVSAVDMTDDGLILSVADDTPEIILGFSVRDNWKLDDVHLNATIQRFNDEEIVLADWDLSSIEASAASTQYDLVSNWSTPGEPSSKADDLGLAFELEGLEAGIHTISIRLTEDGDPWENTWSKVYTLNVQIQ
;
A
#
# COMPACT_ATOMS: atom_id res chain seq x y z
N PRO A 1 -67.94 -0.28 -1.45
CA PRO A 1 -67.06 -1.09 -2.33
C PRO A 1 -66.37 -0.30 -3.47
N SER A 2 -66.99 0.77 -4.00
CA SER A 2 -66.47 1.57 -5.12
C SER A 2 -65.22 2.42 -4.82
N ARG A 3 -65.07 2.91 -3.58
CA ARG A 3 -63.94 3.76 -3.14
C ARG A 3 -62.55 3.15 -3.39
N PHE A 4 -62.45 1.82 -3.37
CA PHE A 4 -61.18 1.14 -3.55
C PHE A 4 -60.95 0.66 -5.00
N SER A 5 -61.96 0.71 -5.88
CA SER A 5 -61.81 0.20 -7.25
C SER A 5 -60.88 1.05 -8.11
N GLU A 6 -60.78 2.35 -7.81
CA GLU A 6 -59.87 3.30 -8.46
C GLU A 6 -58.39 2.98 -8.18
N LEU A 7 -58.09 2.26 -7.09
CA LEU A 7 -56.74 1.82 -6.75
C LEU A 7 -56.31 0.62 -7.62
N TYR A 8 -57.26 -0.22 -8.04
CA TYR A 8 -57.02 -1.47 -8.78
C TYR A 8 -57.29 -1.33 -10.29
N THR A 9 -56.95 -0.18 -10.87
CA THR A 9 -57.00 0.00 -12.33
C THR A 9 -55.86 -0.76 -13.00
N GLY A 10 -56.06 -1.20 -14.25
CA GLY A 10 -55.01 -1.90 -15.01
C GLY A 10 -53.71 -1.10 -15.14
N GLY A 11 -53.79 0.23 -15.20
CA GLY A 11 -52.63 1.12 -15.20
C GLY A 11 -51.86 1.11 -13.88
N ASN A 12 -52.55 1.09 -12.74
CA ASN A 12 -51.90 0.99 -11.42
C ASN A 12 -51.26 -0.39 -11.22
N TRP A 13 -51.92 -1.46 -11.67
CA TRP A 13 -51.34 -2.81 -11.65
C TRP A 13 -50.09 -2.93 -12.52
N PHE A 14 -50.09 -2.35 -13.72
CA PHE A 14 -48.92 -2.33 -14.59
C PHE A 14 -47.75 -1.57 -13.95
N ARG A 15 -48.01 -0.39 -13.38
CA ARG A 15 -46.98 0.42 -12.67
C ARG A 15 -46.42 -0.30 -11.44
N ALA A 16 -47.28 -0.93 -10.64
CA ALA A 16 -46.87 -1.71 -9.48
C ALA A 16 -46.05 -2.94 -9.89
N GLY A 17 -46.44 -3.62 -10.97
CA GLY A 17 -45.67 -4.73 -11.55
C GLY A 17 -44.29 -4.28 -12.05
N MET A 18 -44.21 -3.16 -12.77
CA MET A 18 -42.91 -2.58 -13.17
C MET A 18 -42.05 -2.21 -11.97
N LEU A 19 -42.63 -1.57 -10.95
CA LEU A 19 -41.89 -1.21 -9.74
C LEU A 19 -41.33 -2.46 -9.05
N PHE A 20 -42.15 -3.49 -8.87
CA PHE A 20 -41.71 -4.77 -8.30
C PHE A 20 -40.56 -5.39 -9.11
N LEU A 21 -40.69 -5.46 -10.44
CA LEU A 21 -39.65 -6.01 -11.31
C LEU A 21 -38.35 -5.20 -11.23
N PHE A 22 -38.41 -3.87 -11.29
CA PHE A 22 -37.21 -3.04 -11.22
C PHE A 22 -36.57 -3.04 -9.84
N THR A 23 -37.35 -3.05 -8.76
CA THR A 23 -36.82 -3.18 -7.40
C THR A 23 -36.17 -4.54 -7.19
N TRP A 24 -36.81 -5.62 -7.65
CA TRP A 24 -36.24 -6.96 -7.56
C TRP A 24 -34.98 -7.12 -8.42
N LEU A 25 -34.98 -6.55 -9.63
CA LEU A 25 -33.79 -6.52 -10.49
C LEU A 25 -32.65 -5.71 -9.85
N ALA A 26 -32.94 -4.53 -9.31
CA ALA A 26 -31.95 -3.70 -8.62
C ALA A 26 -31.37 -4.42 -7.40
N ALA A 27 -32.22 -5.06 -6.58
CA ALA A 27 -31.77 -5.88 -5.45
C ALA A 27 -30.95 -7.10 -5.91
N SER A 28 -31.33 -7.74 -7.02
CA SER A 28 -30.58 -8.87 -7.59
C SER A 28 -29.21 -8.43 -8.11
N VAL A 29 -29.13 -7.30 -8.80
CA VAL A 29 -27.86 -6.73 -9.26
C VAL A 29 -26.98 -6.36 -8.06
N ALA A 30 -27.56 -5.74 -7.04
CA ALA A 30 -26.85 -5.42 -5.79
C ALA A 30 -26.47 -6.65 -4.95
N MET A 31 -27.05 -7.83 -5.18
CA MET A 31 -26.64 -9.08 -4.53
C MET A 31 -25.64 -9.88 -5.35
N ILE A 32 -25.73 -9.84 -6.69
CA ILE A 32 -24.84 -10.57 -7.59
C ILE A 32 -23.47 -9.89 -7.65
N ASN A 33 -23.48 -8.56 -7.62
CA ASN A 33 -22.31 -7.76 -7.42
C ASN A 33 -22.63 -6.86 -6.23
N PRO A 34 -22.47 -7.34 -4.97
CA PRO A 34 -22.47 -6.44 -3.84
C PRO A 34 -21.59 -5.26 -4.23
N PRO A 35 -21.99 -4.00 -3.96
CA PRO A 35 -21.06 -2.90 -4.13
C PRO A 35 -19.83 -3.37 -3.38
N MET A 36 -18.75 -3.68 -4.11
CA MET A 36 -17.53 -4.18 -3.52
C MET A 36 -17.17 -3.05 -2.57
N GLY A 37 -17.52 -3.22 -1.29
CA GLY A 37 -17.17 -2.27 -0.26
C GLY A 37 -15.69 -2.07 -0.44
N ASP A 38 -15.25 -0.84 -0.55
CA ASP A 38 -13.89 -0.40 -0.88
C ASP A 38 -12.84 -1.52 -0.70
N ILE A 39 -12.67 -2.35 -1.75
CA ILE A 39 -11.66 -3.44 -1.86
C ILE A 39 -10.72 -2.96 -2.96
N ALA A 40 -10.10 -1.81 -2.73
CA ALA A 40 -8.94 -1.38 -3.47
C ALA A 40 -7.72 -2.17 -2.99
N SER A 41 -6.71 -2.29 -3.86
CA SER A 41 -5.48 -2.99 -3.51
C SER A 41 -4.74 -2.29 -2.37
N PRO A 42 -4.01 -3.05 -1.53
CA PRO A 42 -3.13 -2.45 -0.54
C PRO A 42 -2.10 -1.56 -1.23
N GLU A 43 -1.67 -0.49 -0.58
CA GLU A 43 -0.80 0.52 -1.19
C GLU A 43 0.31 1.00 -0.25
N VAL A 44 1.37 1.55 -0.86
CA VAL A 44 2.37 2.38 -0.15
C VAL A 44 2.08 3.85 -0.48
N PRO A 45 1.39 4.59 0.40
CA PRO A 45 0.78 5.87 0.05
C PRO A 45 1.80 7.00 -0.12
N GLU A 46 2.70 7.18 0.85
CA GLU A 46 3.66 8.31 0.87
C GLU A 46 5.00 7.98 0.19
N GLY A 47 5.18 6.73 -0.24
CA GLY A 47 6.42 6.25 -0.83
C GLY A 47 7.46 5.86 0.22
N LEU A 48 8.73 6.15 -0.09
CA LEU A 48 9.87 5.78 0.74
C LEU A 48 10.32 6.96 1.59
N GLY A 49 10.68 6.69 2.84
CA GLY A 49 11.42 7.59 3.70
C GLY A 49 12.75 7.00 4.10
N ILE A 50 13.72 7.88 4.39
CA ILE A 50 15.03 7.51 4.90
C ILE A 50 15.17 8.10 6.30
N ALA A 51 15.60 7.31 7.28
CA ALA A 51 15.86 7.81 8.62
C ALA A 51 16.97 8.86 8.59
N ALA A 52 16.78 9.95 9.33
CA ALA A 52 17.82 10.96 9.48
C ALA A 52 18.83 10.49 10.54
N ASN A 53 20.10 10.33 10.13
CA ASN A 53 21.21 10.00 11.01
C ASN A 53 22.48 10.77 10.58
N ASP A 54 23.59 10.54 11.28
CA ASP A 54 24.85 11.25 11.02
C ASP A 54 25.49 10.87 9.67
N ASP A 55 25.14 9.71 9.10
CA ASP A 55 25.65 9.22 7.82
C ASP A 55 24.89 9.79 6.61
N VAL A 56 23.64 10.24 6.80
CA VAL A 56 22.77 10.80 5.76
C VAL A 56 22.94 12.33 5.73
N SER A 57 23.62 12.82 4.68
CA SER A 57 23.85 14.26 4.48
C SER A 57 22.64 14.97 3.90
N ALA A 58 22.02 14.39 2.86
CA ALA A 58 20.86 14.97 2.19
C ALA A 58 20.03 13.90 1.48
N VAL A 59 18.73 14.16 1.37
CA VAL A 59 17.78 13.34 0.61
C VAL A 59 16.97 14.24 -0.29
N ASP A 60 17.07 14.01 -1.60
CA ASP A 60 16.37 14.76 -2.63
C ASP A 60 15.47 13.83 -3.45
N MET A 61 14.17 14.13 -3.45
CA MET A 61 13.21 13.45 -4.33
C MET A 61 13.16 14.15 -5.69
N THR A 62 13.35 13.37 -6.75
CA THR A 62 13.29 13.81 -8.15
C THR A 62 12.25 13.01 -8.92
N ASP A 63 11.88 13.48 -10.12
CA ASP A 63 10.96 12.74 -11.00
C ASP A 63 11.49 11.34 -11.38
N ASP A 64 12.82 11.18 -11.40
CA ASP A 64 13.53 9.94 -11.77
C ASP A 64 13.80 9.00 -10.57
N GLY A 65 13.54 9.44 -9.34
CA GLY A 65 13.76 8.67 -8.11
C GLY A 65 14.30 9.49 -6.94
N LEU A 66 14.84 8.79 -5.93
CA LEU A 66 15.42 9.38 -4.73
C LEU A 66 16.95 9.45 -4.86
N ILE A 67 17.52 10.62 -4.62
CA ILE A 67 18.96 10.84 -4.51
C ILE A 67 19.29 10.90 -3.02
N LEU A 68 20.20 10.03 -2.60
CA LEU A 68 20.69 9.92 -1.23
C LEU A 68 22.16 10.32 -1.19
N SER A 69 22.44 11.45 -0.53
CA SER A 69 23.81 11.90 -0.27
C SER A 69 24.28 11.38 1.08
N VAL A 70 25.41 10.67 1.09
CA VAL A 70 25.98 10.04 2.28
C VAL A 70 27.37 10.61 2.61
N ALA A 71 27.72 10.59 3.89
CA ALA A 71 28.95 11.18 4.41
C ALA A 71 30.19 10.26 4.32
N ASP A 72 29.97 8.94 4.21
CA ASP A 72 31.04 7.93 4.21
C ASP A 72 30.75 6.84 3.17
N ASP A 73 31.75 6.01 2.89
CA ASP A 73 31.73 4.94 1.90
C ASP A 73 30.89 3.73 2.35
N THR A 74 30.60 3.62 3.65
CA THR A 74 29.77 2.57 4.25
C THR A 74 28.71 3.16 5.20
N PRO A 75 27.70 3.85 4.66
CA PRO A 75 26.69 4.51 5.46
C PRO A 75 25.71 3.50 6.07
N GLU A 76 25.30 3.71 7.31
CA GLU A 76 24.14 3.04 7.90
C GLU A 76 22.88 3.72 7.37
N ILE A 77 22.06 3.02 6.59
CA ILE A 77 20.85 3.58 5.99
C ILE A 77 19.66 2.78 6.47
N ILE A 78 18.67 3.45 7.07
CA ILE A 78 17.38 2.85 7.40
C ILE A 78 16.35 3.38 6.42
N LEU A 79 15.79 2.47 5.62
CA LEU A 79 14.68 2.72 4.70
C LEU A 79 13.38 2.40 5.41
N GLY A 80 12.37 3.26 5.27
CA GLY A 80 11.02 2.97 5.73
C GLY A 80 9.96 3.26 4.69
N PHE A 81 8.84 2.56 4.83
CA PHE A 81 7.60 2.86 4.12
C PHE A 81 6.42 2.36 4.94
N SER A 82 5.23 2.85 4.62
CA SER A 82 3.99 2.37 5.27
C SER A 82 3.16 1.54 4.29
N VAL A 83 2.44 0.54 4.82
CA VAL A 83 1.45 -0.21 4.08
C VAL A 83 0.07 0.17 4.58
N ARG A 84 -0.81 0.52 3.64
CA ARG A 84 -2.21 0.82 3.90
C ARG A 84 -3.09 -0.20 3.20
N ASP A 85 -4.13 -0.62 3.90
CA ASP A 85 -5.19 -1.43 3.34
C ASP A 85 -6.57 -1.01 3.87
N ASN A 86 -7.64 -1.31 3.12
CA ASN A 86 -9.03 -0.96 3.45
C ASN A 86 -9.84 -2.14 4.03
N TRP A 87 -9.31 -3.37 3.98
CA TRP A 87 -9.99 -4.58 4.42
C TRP A 87 -9.33 -5.19 5.65
N LYS A 88 -8.14 -5.79 5.48
CA LYS A 88 -7.39 -6.45 6.55
C LYS A 88 -5.89 -6.55 6.21
N LEU A 89 -5.11 -5.67 6.82
CA LEU A 89 -3.65 -5.64 6.71
C LEU A 89 -2.99 -7.01 6.93
N ASP A 90 -3.47 -7.81 7.88
CA ASP A 90 -2.90 -9.13 8.21
C ASP A 90 -2.87 -10.14 7.04
N ASP A 91 -3.77 -9.96 6.06
CA ASP A 91 -3.93 -10.86 4.90
C ASP A 91 -3.10 -10.38 3.70
N VAL A 92 -2.36 -9.27 3.86
CA VAL A 92 -1.44 -8.76 2.85
C VAL A 92 -0.09 -9.48 2.98
N HIS A 93 0.40 -9.94 1.85
CA HIS A 93 1.74 -10.48 1.68
C HIS A 93 2.67 -9.41 1.09
N LEU A 94 3.81 -9.18 1.73
CA LEU A 94 4.83 -8.23 1.31
C LEU A 94 6.02 -8.96 0.72
N ASN A 95 6.35 -8.60 -0.51
CA ASN A 95 7.61 -8.94 -1.16
C ASN A 95 8.38 -7.64 -1.46
N ALA A 96 9.53 -7.46 -0.83
CA ALA A 96 10.40 -6.30 -1.06
C ALA A 96 11.84 -6.77 -1.35
N THR A 97 12.43 -6.25 -2.42
CA THR A 97 13.81 -6.54 -2.81
C THR A 97 14.59 -5.27 -3.10
N ILE A 98 15.91 -5.36 -2.98
CA ILE A 98 16.83 -4.32 -3.43
C ILE A 98 17.86 -4.94 -4.37
N GLN A 99 17.89 -4.45 -5.60
CA GLN A 99 18.96 -4.70 -6.55
C GLN A 99 20.07 -3.68 -6.31
N ARG A 100 21.19 -4.16 -5.76
CA ARG A 100 22.34 -3.30 -5.49
C ARG A 100 23.12 -2.95 -6.76
N PHE A 101 23.76 -1.79 -6.77
CA PHE A 101 24.61 -1.36 -7.88
C PHE A 101 25.80 -2.31 -8.04
N ASN A 102 25.96 -2.90 -9.24
CA ASN A 102 27.00 -3.89 -9.57
C ASN A 102 27.08 -5.14 -8.67
N ASP A 103 26.03 -5.43 -7.91
CA ASP A 103 25.99 -6.55 -6.97
C ASP A 103 24.68 -7.35 -7.17
N GLU A 104 24.43 -8.34 -6.31
CA GLU A 104 23.25 -9.20 -6.38
C GLU A 104 21.98 -8.51 -5.85
N GLU A 105 20.82 -9.05 -6.24
CA GLU A 105 19.54 -8.70 -5.64
C GLU A 105 19.41 -9.35 -4.27
N ILE A 106 18.94 -8.58 -3.29
CA ILE A 106 18.73 -9.04 -1.92
C ILE A 106 17.25 -8.91 -1.56
N VAL A 107 16.73 -9.92 -0.89
CA VAL A 107 15.37 -9.93 -0.35
C VAL A 107 15.36 -9.19 0.98
N LEU A 108 14.60 -8.11 1.06
CA LEU A 108 14.35 -7.35 2.30
C LEU A 108 13.14 -7.92 3.06
N ALA A 109 12.11 -8.35 2.33
CA ALA A 109 10.91 -8.97 2.87
C ALA A 109 10.31 -9.97 1.88
N ASP A 110 9.79 -11.08 2.41
CA ASP A 110 9.00 -12.07 1.68
C ASP A 110 8.12 -12.83 2.69
N TRP A 111 7.14 -12.12 3.24
CA TRP A 111 6.33 -12.60 4.36
C TRP A 111 4.98 -11.86 4.47
N ASP A 112 4.04 -12.46 5.20
CA ASP A 112 2.73 -11.86 5.47
C ASP A 112 2.83 -10.79 6.56
N LEU A 113 2.03 -9.72 6.48
CA LEU A 113 2.06 -8.63 7.47
C LEU A 113 1.63 -9.06 8.88
N SER A 114 1.03 -10.24 9.03
CA SER A 114 0.72 -10.87 10.32
C SER A 114 1.89 -11.64 10.94
N SER A 115 3.04 -11.71 10.27
CA SER A 115 4.22 -12.46 10.70
C SER A 115 4.99 -11.78 11.84
N ILE A 116 5.92 -12.53 12.45
CA ILE A 116 6.81 -11.98 13.49
C ILE A 116 7.85 -11.03 12.87
N GLU A 117 8.26 -11.29 11.64
CA GLU A 117 9.14 -10.45 10.83
C GLU A 117 8.51 -9.08 10.57
N ALA A 118 7.22 -9.04 10.22
CA ALA A 118 6.44 -7.81 10.10
C ALA A 118 6.43 -7.00 11.39
N SER A 119 6.17 -7.67 12.52
CA SER A 119 6.14 -7.03 13.83
C SER A 119 7.51 -6.46 14.23
N ALA A 120 8.60 -7.14 13.87
CA ALA A 120 9.97 -6.66 14.10
C ALA A 120 10.30 -5.43 13.24
N ALA A 121 9.98 -5.46 11.94
CA ALA A 121 10.16 -4.33 11.03
C ALA A 121 9.32 -3.11 11.43
N SER A 122 8.10 -3.33 11.94
CA SER A 122 7.25 -2.28 12.49
C SER A 122 7.80 -1.70 13.80
N THR A 123 8.33 -2.54 14.68
CA THR A 123 9.02 -2.06 15.88
C THR A 123 10.24 -1.21 15.51
N GLN A 124 11.01 -1.61 14.49
CA GLN A 124 12.14 -0.82 14.00
C GLN A 124 11.68 0.53 13.44
N TYR A 125 10.54 0.57 12.74
CA TYR A 125 9.95 1.81 12.24
C TYR A 125 9.65 2.78 13.40
N ASP A 126 9.03 2.29 14.48
CA ASP A 126 8.69 3.08 15.66
C ASP A 126 9.92 3.60 16.42
N LEU A 127 11.09 2.97 16.25
CA LEU A 127 12.36 3.42 16.84
C LEU A 127 13.01 4.57 16.05
N VAL A 128 12.59 4.82 14.81
CA VAL A 128 13.11 5.91 13.99
C VAL A 128 12.64 7.24 14.55
N SER A 129 13.55 7.97 15.20
CA SER A 129 13.22 9.25 15.85
C SER A 129 12.85 10.38 14.89
N ASN A 130 13.47 10.41 13.71
CA ASN A 130 13.26 11.45 12.69
C ASN A 130 13.45 10.86 11.29
N TRP A 131 12.57 11.26 10.37
CA TRP A 131 12.65 10.95 8.96
C TRP A 131 13.18 12.16 8.18
N SER A 132 14.07 11.91 7.22
CA SER A 132 14.53 12.92 6.27
C SER A 132 13.42 13.34 5.30
N THR A 133 13.58 14.48 4.63
CA THR A 133 12.63 14.98 3.62
C THR A 133 12.38 13.89 2.55
N PRO A 134 11.11 13.56 2.21
CA PRO A 134 9.89 14.34 2.41
C PRO A 134 9.24 14.26 3.80
N GLY A 135 9.71 13.38 4.69
CA GLY A 135 9.20 13.22 6.04
C GLY A 135 8.79 11.78 6.35
N GLU A 136 7.96 11.63 7.38
CA GLU A 136 7.51 10.32 7.84
C GLU A 136 6.66 9.58 6.79
N PRO A 137 6.98 8.32 6.44
CA PRO A 137 6.24 7.56 5.43
C PRO A 137 4.82 7.16 5.80
N SER A 138 4.44 7.23 7.08
CA SER A 138 3.08 6.96 7.55
C SER A 138 2.30 8.26 7.69
N SER A 139 1.17 8.37 6.99
CA SER A 139 0.31 9.57 7.06
C SER A 139 -0.96 9.37 7.87
N LYS A 140 -1.33 8.13 8.19
CA LYS A 140 -2.49 7.79 9.03
C LYS A 140 -2.10 6.83 10.15
N ALA A 141 -2.81 6.92 11.27
CA ALA A 141 -2.57 6.06 12.44
C ALA A 141 -2.84 4.56 12.17
N ASP A 142 -3.66 4.25 11.16
CA ASP A 142 -3.98 2.88 10.78
C ASP A 142 -3.00 2.29 9.74
N ASP A 143 -2.06 3.10 9.22
CA ASP A 143 -1.04 2.61 8.28
C ASP A 143 0.03 1.83 9.06
N LEU A 144 0.45 0.67 8.56
CA LEU A 144 1.52 -0.12 9.16
C LEU A 144 2.87 0.38 8.65
N GLY A 145 3.60 1.13 9.47
CA GLY A 145 4.99 1.51 9.20
C GLY A 145 5.94 0.31 9.29
N LEU A 146 6.86 0.20 8.34
CA LEU A 146 7.89 -0.84 8.28
C LEU A 146 9.25 -0.19 7.98
N ALA A 147 10.30 -0.59 8.70
CA ALA A 147 11.65 -0.12 8.46
C ALA A 147 12.64 -1.27 8.27
N PHE A 148 13.62 -1.03 7.40
CA PHE A 148 14.62 -1.97 6.94
C PHE A 148 16.00 -1.32 6.96
N GLU A 149 16.96 -1.99 7.56
CA GLU A 149 18.37 -1.60 7.48
C GLU A 149 18.95 -2.03 6.13
N LEU A 150 19.48 -1.07 5.39
CA LEU A 150 20.15 -1.28 4.12
C LEU A 150 21.66 -1.28 4.35
N GLU A 151 22.22 -2.47 4.55
CA GLU A 151 23.66 -2.63 4.68
C GLU A 151 24.37 -2.58 3.32
N GLY A 152 25.66 -2.24 3.30
CA GLY A 152 26.54 -2.47 2.14
C GLY A 152 26.14 -1.73 0.85
N LEU A 153 25.53 -0.55 0.97
CA LEU A 153 25.19 0.27 -0.18
C LEU A 153 26.42 1.04 -0.68
N GLU A 154 26.97 0.62 -1.81
CA GLU A 154 28.00 1.38 -2.51
C GLU A 154 27.43 2.62 -3.21
N ALA A 155 28.27 3.60 -3.54
CA ALA A 155 27.87 4.72 -4.37
C ALA A 155 27.45 4.24 -5.77
N GLY A 156 26.24 4.60 -6.19
CA GLY A 156 25.66 4.14 -7.44
C GLY A 156 24.14 4.11 -7.42
N ILE A 157 23.57 3.54 -8.49
CA ILE A 157 22.12 3.44 -8.67
C ILE A 157 21.66 2.05 -8.25
N HIS A 158 20.87 2.02 -7.19
CA HIS A 158 20.18 0.85 -6.65
C HIS A 158 18.70 0.91 -7.02
N THR A 159 18.03 -0.23 -7.05
CA THR A 159 16.61 -0.33 -7.39
C THR A 159 15.89 -1.10 -6.30
N ILE A 160 14.87 -0.49 -5.69
CA ILE A 160 14.03 -1.12 -4.68
C ILE A 160 12.70 -1.49 -5.34
N SER A 161 12.34 -2.77 -5.27
CA SER A 161 11.05 -3.27 -5.76
C SER A 161 10.19 -3.65 -4.58
N ILE A 162 8.97 -3.11 -4.53
CA ILE A 162 7.98 -3.47 -3.51
C ILE A 162 6.76 -4.02 -4.22
N ARG A 163 6.28 -5.17 -3.77
CA ARG A 163 5.04 -5.79 -4.21
C ARG A 163 4.21 -6.20 -2.99
N LEU A 164 2.95 -5.83 -3.03
CA LEU A 164 1.92 -6.19 -2.07
C LEU A 164 0.88 -7.04 -2.78
N THR A 165 0.50 -8.15 -2.17
CA THR A 165 -0.55 -9.03 -2.68
C THR A 165 -1.52 -9.37 -1.56
N GLU A 166 -2.82 -9.33 -1.85
CA GLU A 166 -3.88 -9.66 -0.89
C GLU A 166 -4.85 -10.64 -1.55
N ASP A 167 -5.11 -11.75 -0.88
CA ASP A 167 -6.06 -12.78 -1.32
C ASP A 167 -7.29 -12.78 -0.41
N GLY A 168 -8.41 -12.33 -0.96
CA GLY A 168 -9.66 -12.16 -0.23
C GLY A 168 -10.79 -13.10 -0.63
N ASP A 169 -10.51 -14.15 -1.42
CA ASP A 169 -11.44 -15.20 -1.92
C ASP A 169 -12.90 -14.71 -2.13
N PRO A 170 -13.32 -14.33 -3.36
CA PRO A 170 -12.77 -14.78 -4.64
C PRO A 170 -11.88 -13.76 -5.37
N TRP A 171 -11.47 -12.68 -4.71
CA TRP A 171 -10.72 -11.59 -5.33
C TRP A 171 -9.25 -11.62 -4.91
N GLU A 172 -8.38 -11.17 -5.82
CA GLU A 172 -6.96 -10.99 -5.57
C GLU A 172 -6.60 -9.57 -5.96
N ASN A 173 -5.92 -8.87 -5.06
CA ASN A 173 -5.43 -7.52 -5.26
C ASN A 173 -3.91 -7.52 -5.29
N THR A 174 -3.33 -6.70 -6.17
CA THR A 174 -1.87 -6.56 -6.25
C THR A 174 -1.51 -5.11 -6.47
N TRP A 175 -0.52 -4.66 -5.72
CA TRP A 175 0.15 -3.39 -5.94
C TRP A 175 1.64 -3.63 -6.08
N SER A 176 2.29 -2.91 -6.99
CA SER A 176 3.74 -3.00 -7.13
C SER A 176 4.31 -1.67 -7.58
N LYS A 177 5.46 -1.31 -7.02
CA LYS A 177 6.20 -0.12 -7.44
C LYS A 177 7.70 -0.35 -7.33
N VAL A 178 8.42 0.25 -8.26
CA VAL A 178 9.87 0.24 -8.32
C VAL A 178 10.36 1.65 -8.04
N TYR A 179 11.34 1.77 -7.17
CA TYR A 179 11.96 3.02 -6.79
C TYR A 179 13.45 2.98 -7.13
N THR A 180 13.94 4.06 -7.71
CA THR A 180 15.37 4.26 -7.96
C THR A 180 15.99 4.97 -6.77
N LEU A 181 17.07 4.42 -6.23
CA LEU A 181 17.87 5.00 -5.16
C LEU A 181 19.27 5.29 -5.69
N ASN A 182 19.63 6.58 -5.83
CA ASN A 182 20.96 6.99 -6.28
C ASN A 182 21.80 7.44 -5.08
N VAL A 183 22.73 6.59 -4.64
CA VAL A 183 23.62 6.85 -3.51
C VAL A 183 24.86 7.60 -4.00
N GLN A 184 25.15 8.74 -3.40
CA GLN A 184 26.28 9.62 -3.74
C GLN A 184 27.08 9.96 -2.49
N ILE A 185 28.40 9.80 -2.56
CA ILE A 185 29.30 10.22 -1.47
C ILE A 185 29.61 11.72 -1.64
N GLN A 186 29.50 12.50 -0.57
CA GLN A 186 29.82 13.94 -0.55
C GLN A 186 31.24 14.25 -0.11
#